data_AF-A0A1V5HN57-F1
#
_entry.id   AF-A0A1V5HN57-F1
#
_cell.length_a   1.000
_cell.length_b   1.000
_cell.length_c   1.000
_cell.angle_alpha   90.00
_cell.angle_beta   90.00
_cell.angle_gamma   90.00
#
_symmetry.space_group_name_H-M   'P 1'
#
loop_
_entity.id
_entity.type
_entity.pdbx_description
1 polymer ?
#
loop_
_entity_poly.entity_id
_entity_poly.type
_entity_poly.pdbx_seq_one_letter_code
_entity_poly.pdbx_strand_id
1 'polypeptide(L)'
;MQDSQKNKIMNLLGLAYRANKIVTSEKEVLKAIKTKKAKLVLVACDASPKTKDRFDKKCFFHKIPLYFHLQSDEIAHALGKSLSKIVAITEDGFKEIAEKIFMEVK
;
A
#
# COMPACT_ATOMS: atom_id res chain seq x y z
N MET A 1 -6.28 13.18 17.68
CA MET A 1 -6.49 11.73 17.93
C MET A 1 -6.73 10.92 16.64
N GLN A 2 -6.21 11.33 15.48
CA GLN A 2 -6.25 10.52 14.23
C GLN A 2 -5.07 9.53 14.13
N ASP A 3 -4.11 9.60 15.06
CA ASP A 3 -2.81 8.91 14.96
C ASP A 3 -2.89 7.40 15.25
N SER A 4 -3.89 6.93 16.00
CA SER A 4 -3.94 5.51 16.42
C SER A 4 -4.11 4.54 15.24
N GLN A 5 -5.01 4.82 14.30
CA GLN A 5 -5.27 3.92 13.16
C GLN A 5 -4.16 4.00 12.11
N LYS A 6 -3.62 5.21 11.85
CA LYS A 6 -2.44 5.40 11.00
C LYS A 6 -1.22 4.65 11.53
N ASN A 7 -0.97 4.72 12.83
CA ASN A 7 0.12 3.98 13.46
C ASN A 7 -0.05 2.46 13.33
N LYS A 8 -1.28 1.94 13.44
CA LYS A 8 -1.53 0.50 13.23
C LYS A 8 -1.20 0.06 11.80
N ILE A 9 -1.64 0.80 10.78
CA ILE A 9 -1.31 0.45 9.40
C ILE A 9 0.18 0.59 9.13
N MET A 10 0.85 1.63 9.64
CA MET A 10 2.29 1.81 9.49
C MET A 10 3.07 0.65 10.15
N ASN A 11 2.68 0.23 11.36
CA ASN A 11 3.27 -0.93 12.02
C ASN A 11 3.07 -2.22 11.22
N LEU A 12 1.87 -2.42 10.66
CA LEU A 12 1.58 -3.57 9.79
C LEU A 12 2.47 -3.56 8.54
N LEU A 13 2.61 -2.41 7.88
CA LEU A 13 3.48 -2.26 6.71
C LEU A 13 4.93 -2.59 7.05
N GLY A 14 5.44 -2.13 8.19
CA GLY A 14 6.79 -2.47 8.65
C GLY A 14 6.99 -3.96 8.92
N LEU A 15 6.00 -4.64 9.51
CA LEU A 15 6.04 -6.09 9.71
C LEU A 15 6.00 -6.86 8.38
N ALA A 16 5.08 -6.51 7.49
CA ALA A 16 4.93 -7.13 6.18
C ALA A 16 6.19 -6.93 5.32
N TYR A 17 6.80 -5.75 5.39
CA TYR A 17 8.04 -5.44 4.68
C TYR A 17 9.21 -6.29 5.18
N ARG A 18 9.40 -6.39 6.51
CA ARG A 18 10.43 -7.28 7.10
C ARG A 18 10.20 -8.76 6.76
N ALA A 19 8.95 -9.17 6.58
CA ALA A 19 8.59 -10.53 6.16
C ALA A 19 8.72 -10.78 4.64
N ASN A 20 9.24 -9.81 3.86
CA ASN A 20 9.34 -9.83 2.40
C ASN A 20 7.98 -10.00 1.70
N LYS A 21 6.89 -9.51 2.32
CA LYS A 21 5.51 -9.58 1.79
C LYS A 21 5.03 -8.25 1.19
N ILE A 22 5.96 -7.33 0.93
CA ILE A 22 5.69 -6.04 0.28
C ILE A 22 6.68 -5.80 -0.86
N VAL A 23 6.19 -5.25 -1.96
CA VAL A 23 7.01 -4.61 -3.01
C VAL A 23 6.76 -3.11 -3.04
N THR A 24 7.77 -2.32 -3.40
CA THR A 24 7.76 -0.86 -3.12
C THR A 24 8.12 0.04 -4.30
N SER A 25 8.72 -0.50 -5.37
CA SER A 25 8.99 0.30 -6.57
C SER A 25 7.79 0.26 -7.51
N GLU A 26 7.52 1.35 -8.24
CA GLU A 26 6.41 1.38 -9.21
C GLU A 26 6.49 0.22 -10.21
N LYS A 27 7.70 -0.13 -10.67
CA LYS A 27 7.93 -1.22 -11.62
C LYS A 27 7.55 -2.58 -11.01
N GLU A 28 7.97 -2.86 -9.78
CA GLU A 28 7.63 -4.11 -9.10
C GLU A 28 6.15 -4.19 -8.75
N VAL A 29 5.55 -3.09 -8.30
CA VAL A 29 4.10 -3.05 -7.99
C VAL A 29 3.29 -3.33 -9.25
N LEU A 30 3.61 -2.69 -10.38
CA LEU A 30 2.96 -2.98 -11.67
C LEU A 30 3.16 -4.43 -12.11
N LYS A 31 4.36 -4.99 -11.92
CA LYS A 31 4.63 -6.40 -12.20
C LYS A 31 3.78 -7.31 -11.29
N ALA A 32 3.68 -7.00 -10.01
CA ALA A 32 2.89 -7.76 -9.04
C ALA A 32 1.39 -7.72 -9.37
N ILE A 33 0.86 -6.56 -9.77
CA ILE A 33 -0.52 -6.39 -10.26
C ILE A 33 -0.75 -7.27 -11.51
N LYS A 34 0.10 -7.13 -12.53
CA LYS A 34 -0.02 -7.89 -13.80
C LYS A 34 0.05 -9.40 -13.59
N THR A 35 0.90 -9.84 -12.66
CA THR A 35 1.09 -11.27 -12.33
C THR A 35 0.12 -11.79 -11.27
N LYS A 36 -0.87 -10.98 -10.85
CA LYS A 36 -1.84 -11.31 -9.78
C LYS A 36 -1.19 -11.68 -8.43
N LYS A 37 0.05 -11.24 -8.21
CA LYS A 37 0.76 -11.41 -6.93
C LYS A 37 0.40 -10.30 -5.94
N ALA A 38 0.05 -9.11 -6.42
CA ALA A 38 -0.44 -8.04 -5.55
C ALA A 38 -1.84 -8.39 -5.03
N LYS A 39 -2.01 -8.31 -3.72
CA LYS A 39 -3.28 -8.57 -3.01
C LYS A 39 -3.97 -7.29 -2.61
N LEU A 40 -3.18 -6.25 -2.31
CA LEU A 40 -3.64 -4.90 -2.01
C LEU A 40 -2.56 -3.91 -2.43
N VAL A 41 -2.98 -2.74 -2.92
CA VAL A 41 -2.07 -1.66 -3.30
C VAL A 41 -2.40 -0.43 -2.45
N LEU A 42 -1.36 0.25 -1.99
CA LEU A 42 -1.47 1.55 -1.33
C LEU A 42 -0.63 2.54 -2.13
N VAL A 43 -1.24 3.65 -2.53
CA VAL A 43 -0.58 4.77 -3.18
C VAL A 43 -0.67 5.98 -2.25
N ALA A 44 0.41 6.73 -2.15
CA ALA A 44 0.47 7.87 -1.26
C ALA A 44 -0.55 8.96 -1.63
N CYS A 45 -1.12 9.63 -0.64
CA CYS A 45 -2.09 10.72 -0.82
C CYS A 45 -1.50 11.92 -1.58
N ASP A 46 -0.21 12.18 -1.42
CA ASP A 46 0.58 13.22 -2.10
C ASP A 46 1.20 12.73 -3.42
N ALA A 47 0.85 11.52 -3.89
CA ALA A 47 1.26 11.07 -5.21
C ALA A 47 0.64 11.94 -6.31
N SER A 48 1.36 12.09 -7.42
CA SER A 48 0.89 12.89 -8.56
C SER A 48 -0.44 12.36 -9.11
N PRO A 49 -1.31 13.22 -9.68
CA PRO A 49 -2.57 12.78 -10.29
C PRO A 49 -2.35 11.68 -11.35
N LYS A 50 -1.28 11.80 -12.14
CA LYS A 50 -0.87 10.80 -13.13
C LYS A 50 -0.57 9.44 -12.50
N THR A 51 0.13 9.42 -11.35
CA THR A 51 0.42 8.18 -10.62
C THR A 51 -0.87 7.56 -10.08
N LYS A 52 -1.74 8.36 -9.46
CA LYS A 52 -3.02 7.88 -8.92
C LYS A 52 -3.89 7.26 -10.01
N ASP A 53 -4.14 7.98 -11.11
CA ASP A 53 -4.94 7.49 -12.26
C ASP A 53 -4.37 6.20 -12.87
N ARG A 54 -3.04 6.13 -12.99
CA ARG A 54 -2.36 4.93 -13.52
C ARG A 54 -2.62 3.70 -12.66
N PHE A 55 -2.47 3.82 -11.33
CA PHE A 55 -2.66 2.68 -10.43
C PHE A 55 -4.13 2.36 -10.19
N ASP A 56 -4.99 3.37 -10.19
CA ASP A 56 -6.45 3.20 -10.13
C ASP A 56 -6.96 2.33 -11.29
N LYS A 57 -6.66 2.72 -12.53
CA LYS A 57 -7.04 1.94 -13.73
C LYS A 57 -6.51 0.51 -13.71
N LYS A 58 -5.27 0.31 -13.24
CA LYS A 58 -4.65 -1.02 -13.19
C LYS A 58 -5.25 -1.89 -12.09
N CYS A 59 -5.44 -1.33 -10.91
CA CYS A 59 -6.05 -2.05 -9.78
C CYS A 59 -7.51 -2.39 -10.10
N PHE A 60 -8.27 -1.45 -10.68
CA PHE A 60 -9.64 -1.67 -11.16
C PHE A 60 -9.71 -2.84 -12.16
N PHE A 61 -8.89 -2.81 -13.21
CA PHE A 61 -8.88 -3.87 -14.23
C PHE A 61 -8.54 -5.26 -13.65
N HIS A 62 -7.60 -5.32 -12.70
CA HIS A 62 -7.18 -6.57 -12.07
C HIS A 62 -8.01 -6.95 -10.83
N LYS A 63 -9.01 -6.16 -10.45
CA LYS A 63 -9.84 -6.33 -9.24
C LYS A 63 -9.01 -6.41 -7.95
N ILE A 64 -8.03 -5.54 -7.83
CA ILE A 64 -7.17 -5.42 -6.65
C ILE A 64 -7.61 -4.18 -5.86
N PRO A 65 -7.81 -4.27 -4.54
CA PRO A 65 -8.16 -3.11 -3.72
C PRO A 65 -7.01 -2.09 -3.71
N LEU A 66 -7.37 -0.82 -3.85
CA LEU A 66 -6.47 0.32 -3.87
C LEU A 66 -6.89 1.33 -2.80
N TYR A 67 -5.93 1.77 -2.00
CA TYR A 67 -6.15 2.74 -0.93
C TYR A 67 -5.22 3.95 -1.06
N PHE A 68 -5.66 5.09 -0.51
CA PHE A 68 -4.93 6.36 -0.46
C PHE A 68 -5.06 6.97 0.94
N HIS A 69 -4.56 6.29 1.98
CA HIS A 69 -4.72 6.73 3.38
C HIS A 69 -3.45 7.26 4.04
N LEU A 70 -2.28 7.02 3.43
CA LEU A 70 -0.98 7.47 3.95
C LEU A 70 -0.30 8.42 2.98
N GLN A 71 0.46 9.35 3.51
CA GLN A 71 1.41 10.21 2.80
C GLN A 71 2.71 9.46 2.51
N SER A 72 3.52 9.96 1.57
CA SER A 72 4.74 9.28 1.15
C SER A 72 5.81 9.17 2.24
N ASP A 73 5.88 10.14 3.15
CA ASP A 73 6.73 10.13 4.34
C ASP A 73 6.27 9.07 5.36
N GLU A 74 4.96 8.95 5.60
CA GLU A 74 4.36 7.92 6.47
C GLU A 74 4.66 6.50 5.95
N ILE A 75 4.53 6.29 4.63
CA ILE A 75 4.90 5.02 4.00
C ILE A 75 6.41 4.77 4.12
N ALA A 76 7.24 5.77 3.81
CA ALA A 76 8.70 5.63 3.89
C ALA A 76 9.15 5.27 5.32
N HIS A 77 8.61 5.97 6.32
CA HIS A 77 8.88 5.73 7.73
C HIS A 77 8.50 4.31 8.16
N ALA A 78 7.29 3.86 7.79
CA ALA A 78 6.82 2.51 8.10
C ALA A 78 7.74 1.40 7.56
N LEU A 79 8.33 1.62 6.39
CA LEU A 79 9.21 0.65 5.71
C LEU A 79 10.68 0.78 6.12
N GLY A 80 11.05 1.79 6.92
CA GLY A 80 12.45 2.13 7.21
C GLY A 80 13.23 2.57 5.97
N LYS A 81 12.58 3.30 5.04
CA LYS A 81 13.16 3.81 3.80
C LYS A 81 13.27 5.33 3.81
N SER A 82 14.12 5.87 2.94
CA SER A 82 14.24 7.31 2.72
C SER A 82 13.05 7.90 1.95
N LEU A 83 12.47 7.14 1.01
CA LEU A 83 11.32 7.57 0.22
C LEU A 83 10.53 6.37 -0.29
N SER A 84 9.21 6.41 -0.18
CA SER A 84 8.32 5.45 -0.82
C SER A 84 6.93 6.07 -1.04
N LYS A 85 6.45 6.02 -2.28
CA LYS A 85 5.14 6.59 -2.66
C LYS A 85 4.09 5.53 -2.96
N ILE A 86 4.51 4.27 -3.05
CA ILE A 86 3.66 3.17 -3.44
C ILE A 86 4.15 1.87 -2.84
N VAL A 87 3.21 1.05 -2.39
CA VAL A 87 3.48 -0.32 -1.95
C VAL A 87 2.40 -1.26 -2.44
N ALA A 88 2.76 -2.53 -2.62
CA ALA A 88 1.79 -3.61 -2.76
C ALA A 88 2.09 -4.71 -1.77
N ILE A 89 1.07 -5.11 -1.02
CA ILE A 89 1.06 -6.31 -0.17
C ILE A 89 0.86 -7.52 -1.08
N THR A 90 1.68 -8.55 -0.91
CA THR A 90 1.69 -9.75 -1.78
C THR A 90 1.19 -11.01 -1.10
N GLU A 91 0.72 -10.91 0.14
CA GLU A 91 0.29 -12.02 0.98
C GLU A 91 -1.10 -11.72 1.58
N ASP A 92 -1.94 -12.74 1.68
CA ASP A 92 -3.36 -12.58 2.00
C ASP A 92 -3.59 -12.24 3.49
N GLY A 93 -2.83 -12.83 4.41
CA GLY A 93 -2.92 -12.54 5.84
C GLY A 93 -2.66 -11.05 6.15
N PHE A 94 -1.58 -10.49 5.60
CA PHE A 94 -1.33 -9.04 5.73
C PHE A 94 -2.39 -8.20 5.04
N LYS A 95 -2.91 -8.66 3.89
CA LYS A 95 -3.98 -7.97 3.16
C LYS A 95 -5.24 -7.84 4.00
N GLU A 96 -5.69 -8.94 4.61
CA GLU A 96 -6.91 -8.97 5.41
C GLU A 96 -6.83 -8.05 6.63
N ILE A 97 -5.68 -7.99 7.29
CA ILE A 97 -5.46 -7.08 8.43
C ILE A 97 -5.48 -5.63 7.95
N ALA A 98 -4.82 -5.34 6.82
CA ALA A 98 -4.78 -3.99 6.25
C ALA A 98 -6.19 -3.50 5.86
N GLU A 99 -6.98 -4.35 5.19
CA GLU A 99 -8.37 -4.02 4.80
C GLU A 99 -9.24 -3.69 6.00
N LYS A 100 -9.15 -4.48 7.09
CA LYS A 100 -9.91 -4.21 8.32
C LYS A 100 -9.56 -2.83 8.88
N ILE A 101 -8.27 -2.51 8.98
CA ILE A 101 -7.82 -1.20 9.48
C ILE A 101 -8.32 -0.08 8.57
N PHE A 102 -8.23 -0.23 7.25
CA PHE A 102 -8.68 0.81 6.31
C PHE A 102 -10.19 1.03 6.33
N MET A 103 -11.00 -0.02 6.51
CA MET A 103 -12.47 0.11 6.62
C MET A 103 -12.92 0.81 7.91
N GLU A 104 -12.09 0.77 8.97
CA GLU A 104 -12.36 1.50 10.22
C GLU A 104 -12.03 3.00 10.13
N VAL A 105 -11.28 3.42 9.11
CA VAL A 105 -10.96 4.84 8.86
C VAL A 105 -12.12 5.46 8.08
N LYS A 106 -13.10 5.99 8.80
CA LYS A 106 -14.19 6.83 8.25
C LYS A 106 -13.69 8.19 7.78
#